data_AF-A0AAD9V6V4-F1
#
_entry.id   AF-A0AAD9V6V4-F1
#
_cell.length_a   1.000
_cell.length_b   1.000
_cell.length_c   1.000
_cell.angle_alpha   90.00
_cell.angle_beta   90.00
_cell.angle_gamma   90.00
#
_symmetry.space_group_name_H-M   'P 1'
#
loop_
_entity.id
_entity.type
_entity.pdbx_description
1 polymer ?
#
loop_
_entity_poly.entity_id
_entity_poly.type
_entity_poly.pdbx_seq_one_letter_code
_entity_poly.pdbx_strand_id
1 'polypeptide(L)'
;MEGAKSKKRAAEQSPHKSKSPKKAKTGKEVKGSKKAKKEGPQVKRASSAYIHFTTDFRKKLKEKCEKNGDPLPKANEVAKMAGEQWKKLTPEERAPYDQKAQEDKERYLKECGKFEKKESDKPKRAQTAYFIFLGEFREQMKGKQSEGDQKIPALAGEKWRSMSEKDKEKYKQMEAVAKKKHEAAMEEWRKKNAGKEPVQPVKAKLTAKKAPPKKVQLGL
;
A
#
# COMPACT_ATOMS: atom_id res chain seq x y z
N MET A 1 -12.00 -69.98 -37.70
CA MET A 1 -12.31 -68.85 -36.81
C MET A 1 -11.73 -67.61 -37.48
N GLU A 2 -12.45 -66.99 -38.42
CA GLU A 2 -13.39 -65.86 -38.18
C GLU A 2 -12.77 -64.79 -37.26
N GLY A 3 -12.66 -63.50 -37.57
CA GLY A 3 -13.29 -62.66 -38.59
C GLY A 3 -13.59 -61.28 -37.99
N ALA A 4 -13.25 -60.21 -38.73
CA ALA A 4 -14.00 -58.96 -38.85
C ALA A 4 -14.03 -57.83 -37.75
N LYS A 5 -14.09 -56.60 -38.31
CA LYS A 5 -14.74 -55.33 -37.86
C LYS A 5 -14.01 -54.49 -36.79
N SER A 6 -13.62 -53.22 -37.02
CA SER A 6 -14.32 -52.00 -37.53
C SER A 6 -15.13 -51.25 -36.46
N LYS A 7 -14.93 -49.91 -36.47
CA LYS A 7 -15.84 -48.81 -36.08
C LYS A 7 -15.98 -48.39 -34.60
N LYS A 8 -15.55 -47.14 -34.37
CA LYS A 8 -16.41 -45.95 -34.11
C LYS A 8 -17.43 -46.09 -32.96
N ARG A 9 -17.26 -45.28 -31.91
CA ARG A 9 -18.34 -44.96 -30.97
C ARG A 9 -18.50 -43.44 -30.86
N ALA A 10 -19.59 -42.95 -31.45
CA ALA A 10 -20.24 -41.71 -31.10
C ALA A 10 -21.56 -42.08 -30.39
N ALA A 11 -21.90 -41.38 -29.31
CA ALA A 11 -23.22 -41.20 -28.69
C ALA A 11 -22.95 -40.41 -27.37
N GLU A 12 -23.37 -39.16 -27.19
CA GLU A 12 -24.75 -38.64 -27.07
C GLU A 12 -25.37 -38.86 -25.67
N GLN A 13 -25.81 -37.71 -25.10
CA GLN A 13 -26.84 -37.51 -24.08
C GLN A 13 -26.58 -37.71 -22.57
N SER A 14 -27.24 -36.79 -21.85
CA SER A 14 -27.22 -36.42 -20.43
C SER A 14 -27.85 -37.48 -19.50
N PRO A 15 -27.73 -37.34 -18.15
CA PRO A 15 -28.94 -36.91 -17.46
C PRO A 15 -28.73 -35.93 -16.30
N HIS A 16 -29.77 -35.10 -16.14
CA HIS A 16 -30.16 -34.28 -15.00
C HIS A 16 -29.73 -34.78 -13.61
N LYS A 17 -29.22 -33.87 -12.77
CA LYS A 17 -29.36 -33.96 -11.31
C LYS A 17 -29.81 -32.63 -10.69
N SER A 18 -31.10 -32.64 -10.33
CA SER A 18 -31.74 -32.02 -9.19
C SER A 18 -31.53 -30.52 -8.91
N LYS A 19 -32.59 -29.76 -9.23
CA LYS A 19 -32.98 -28.52 -8.56
C LYS A 19 -33.18 -28.78 -7.06
N SER A 20 -32.69 -27.87 -6.21
CA SER A 20 -33.16 -27.68 -4.84
C SER A 20 -33.45 -26.19 -4.58
N PRO A 21 -34.35 -25.86 -3.65
CA PRO A 21 -35.40 -24.89 -3.88
C PRO A 21 -35.05 -23.44 -3.48
N LYS A 22 -35.70 -22.49 -4.18
CA LYS A 22 -35.84 -21.08 -3.79
C LYS A 22 -36.50 -21.00 -2.41
N LYS A 23 -35.81 -20.44 -1.42
CA LYS A 23 -36.44 -19.92 -0.19
C LYS A 23 -36.71 -18.42 -0.35
N ALA A 24 -37.96 -18.08 -0.13
CA ALA A 24 -38.55 -16.76 -0.30
C ALA A 24 -38.00 -15.71 0.69
N LYS A 25 -38.26 -14.46 0.31
CA LYS A 25 -37.81 -13.19 0.87
C LYS A 25 -38.14 -13.03 2.36
N THR A 26 -37.17 -12.51 3.12
CA THR A 26 -37.42 -11.63 4.27
C THR A 26 -36.57 -10.37 4.10
N GLY A 27 -37.21 -9.22 4.30
CA GLY A 27 -36.71 -7.90 3.92
C GLY A 27 -35.37 -7.55 4.57
N LYS A 28 -34.41 -7.12 3.75
CA LYS A 28 -33.22 -6.44 4.24
C LYS A 28 -33.39 -4.95 3.95
N GLU A 29 -33.92 -4.28 4.97
CA GLU A 29 -33.89 -2.83 5.14
C GLU A 29 -32.58 -2.25 4.61
N VAL A 30 -32.69 -1.35 3.64
CA VAL A 30 -31.54 -0.64 3.07
C VAL A 30 -31.05 0.33 4.14
N LYS A 31 -30.14 -0.13 5.01
CA LYS A 31 -29.31 0.76 5.83
C LYS A 31 -28.41 1.55 4.90
N GLY A 32 -28.93 2.68 4.42
CA GLY A 32 -28.14 3.75 3.87
C GLY A 32 -27.10 4.15 4.91
N SER A 33 -25.85 3.75 4.71
CA SER A 33 -24.74 4.26 5.50
C SER A 33 -24.54 5.73 5.11
N LYS A 34 -25.31 6.62 5.76
CA LYS A 34 -24.93 8.02 5.88
C LYS A 34 -23.56 8.03 6.54
N LYS A 35 -22.52 8.16 5.72
CA LYS A 35 -21.15 8.31 6.15
C LYS A 35 -21.12 9.53 7.07
N ALA A 36 -20.91 9.28 8.37
CA ALA A 36 -20.76 10.31 9.38
C ALA A 36 -19.71 11.31 8.87
N LYS A 37 -20.14 12.56 8.70
CA LYS A 37 -19.32 13.67 8.22
C LYS A 37 -18.27 13.90 9.30
N LYS A 38 -17.03 13.47 9.05
CA LYS A 38 -15.92 13.75 9.97
C LYS A 38 -15.61 15.24 9.82
N GLU A 39 -15.97 16.03 10.82
CA GLU A 39 -15.74 17.48 10.88
C GLU A 39 -14.25 17.75 11.02
N GLY A 40 -13.59 17.92 9.88
CA GLY A 40 -12.23 18.38 9.71
C GLY A 40 -12.05 18.66 8.21
N PRO A 41 -10.95 19.31 7.77
CA PRO A 41 -10.63 19.44 6.36
C PRO A 41 -10.43 18.03 5.78
N GLN A 42 -11.51 17.40 5.32
CA GLN A 42 -11.43 16.08 4.74
C GLN A 42 -10.94 16.26 3.30
N VAL A 43 -9.63 16.35 3.19
CA VAL A 43 -8.92 16.25 1.93
C VAL A 43 -9.43 15.02 1.18
N LYS A 44 -9.94 15.24 -0.04
CA LYS A 44 -10.47 14.16 -0.87
C LYS A 44 -9.32 13.21 -1.19
N ARG A 45 -9.50 11.92 -0.88
CA ARG A 45 -8.55 10.85 -1.20
C ARG A 45 -8.06 10.93 -2.64
N ALA A 46 -6.78 10.58 -2.84
CA ALA A 46 -6.18 10.52 -4.17
C ALA A 46 -7.00 9.64 -5.11
N SER A 47 -7.25 10.14 -6.31
CA SER A 47 -7.87 9.44 -7.43
C SER A 47 -6.84 8.52 -8.09
N SER A 48 -7.25 7.30 -8.43
CA SER A 48 -6.39 6.37 -9.16
C SER A 48 -6.43 6.63 -10.66
N ALA A 49 -5.48 6.05 -11.39
CA ALA A 49 -5.40 6.17 -12.85
C ALA A 49 -6.72 5.76 -13.54
N TYR A 50 -7.36 4.70 -13.04
CA TYR A 50 -8.67 4.26 -13.52
C TYR A 50 -9.77 5.30 -13.28
N ILE A 51 -9.75 6.03 -12.15
CA ILE A 51 -10.76 7.08 -11.88
C ILE A 51 -10.59 8.25 -12.85
N HIS A 52 -9.36 8.65 -13.15
CA HIS A 52 -9.11 9.64 -14.20
C HIS A 52 -9.57 9.14 -15.57
N PHE A 53 -9.24 7.90 -15.92
CA PHE A 53 -9.70 7.28 -17.17
C PHE A 53 -11.22 7.21 -17.27
N THR A 54 -11.94 6.72 -16.26
CA THR A 54 -13.41 6.63 -16.30
C THR A 54 -14.08 8.00 -16.39
N THR A 55 -13.46 9.05 -15.82
CA THR A 55 -13.93 10.43 -15.96
C THR A 55 -13.77 10.92 -17.39
N ASP A 56 -12.61 10.72 -18.00
CA ASP A 56 -12.35 11.10 -19.39
C ASP A 56 -13.15 10.25 -20.39
N PHE A 57 -13.33 8.96 -20.11
CA PHE A 57 -14.15 8.04 -20.89
C PHE A 57 -15.63 8.43 -20.89
N ARG A 58 -16.18 8.79 -19.73
CA ARG A 58 -17.56 9.31 -19.64
C ARG A 58 -17.74 10.60 -20.43
N LYS A 59 -16.77 11.53 -20.37
CA LYS A 59 -16.80 12.77 -21.16
C LYS A 59 -16.78 12.47 -22.66
N LYS A 60 -15.87 11.59 -23.11
CA LYS A 60 -15.77 11.17 -24.52
C LYS A 60 -17.03 10.46 -25.01
N LEU A 61 -17.65 9.61 -24.19
CA LEU A 61 -18.92 8.97 -24.54
C LEU A 61 -20.06 9.99 -24.63
N LYS A 62 -20.12 10.95 -23.70
CA LYS A 62 -21.13 12.01 -23.75
C LYS A 62 -21.03 12.83 -25.03
N GLU A 63 -19.82 13.26 -25.38
CA GLU A 63 -19.56 14.00 -26.61
C GLU A 63 -19.90 13.20 -27.87
N LYS A 64 -19.61 11.89 -27.90
CA LYS A 64 -19.98 11.02 -29.02
C LYS A 64 -21.50 10.88 -29.16
N CYS A 65 -22.21 10.68 -28.06
CA CYS A 65 -23.68 10.61 -28.05
C CYS A 65 -24.30 11.95 -28.50
N GLU A 66 -23.78 13.08 -28.01
CA GLU A 66 -24.23 14.41 -28.43
C GLU A 66 -24.00 14.67 -29.93
N LYS A 67 -22.87 14.20 -30.50
CA LYS A 67 -22.59 14.32 -31.93
C LYS A 67 -23.46 13.41 -32.81
N ASN A 68 -23.77 12.22 -32.33
CA ASN A 68 -24.55 11.24 -33.08
C ASN A 68 -26.07 11.39 -32.86
N GLY A 69 -26.50 12.25 -31.95
CA GLY A 69 -27.91 12.37 -31.56
C GLY A 69 -28.44 11.17 -30.75
N ASP A 70 -27.55 10.31 -30.28
CA ASP A 70 -27.90 9.10 -29.54
C ASP A 70 -28.12 9.39 -28.05
N PRO A 71 -29.06 8.70 -27.37
CA PRO A 71 -29.26 8.85 -25.94
C PRO A 71 -28.05 8.31 -25.15
N LEU A 72 -27.71 9.01 -24.06
CA LEU A 72 -26.60 8.62 -23.20
C LEU A 72 -26.90 7.27 -22.50
N PRO A 73 -26.02 6.25 -22.62
CA PRO A 73 -26.24 4.95 -22.00
C PRO A 73 -26.25 5.03 -20.47
N LYS A 74 -26.90 4.04 -19.83
CA LYS A 74 -27.04 4.01 -18.37
C LYS A 74 -25.66 3.94 -17.70
N ALA A 75 -25.51 4.59 -16.54
CA ALA A 75 -24.23 4.64 -15.82
C ALA A 75 -23.60 3.25 -15.55
N ASN A 76 -24.42 2.22 -15.36
CA ASN A 76 -23.97 0.83 -15.17
C ASN A 76 -23.33 0.25 -16.45
N GLU A 77 -23.88 0.53 -17.62
CA GLU A 77 -23.34 0.09 -18.92
C GLU A 77 -22.03 0.81 -19.22
N VAL A 78 -22.00 2.13 -18.97
CA VAL A 78 -20.78 2.93 -19.10
C VAL A 78 -19.66 2.42 -18.20
N ALA A 79 -19.97 2.01 -16.97
CA ALA A 79 -18.98 1.43 -16.06
C ALA A 79 -18.45 0.08 -16.56
N LYS A 80 -19.29 -0.78 -17.15
CA LYS A 80 -18.86 -2.05 -17.76
C LYS A 80 -17.93 -1.79 -18.95
N MET A 81 -18.35 -0.92 -19.88
CA MET A 81 -17.54 -0.55 -21.05
C MET A 81 -16.20 0.06 -20.64
N ALA A 82 -16.19 0.94 -19.64
CA ALA A 82 -14.95 1.53 -19.14
C ALA A 82 -14.01 0.48 -18.52
N GLY A 83 -14.55 -0.50 -17.79
CA GLY A 83 -13.76 -1.59 -17.22
C GLY A 83 -13.12 -2.50 -18.28
N GLU A 84 -13.85 -2.80 -19.35
CA GLU A 84 -13.33 -3.57 -20.49
C GLU A 84 -12.27 -2.79 -21.26
N GLN A 85 -12.51 -1.51 -21.54
CA GLN A 85 -11.55 -0.66 -22.22
C GLN A 85 -10.27 -0.48 -21.42
N TRP A 86 -10.37 -0.27 -20.10
CA TRP A 86 -9.19 -0.16 -19.23
C TRP A 86 -8.30 -1.41 -19.23
N LYS A 87 -8.89 -2.60 -19.40
CA LYS A 87 -8.12 -3.85 -19.51
C LYS A 87 -7.45 -4.02 -20.87
N LYS A 88 -8.00 -3.39 -21.92
CA LYS A 88 -7.46 -3.43 -23.29
C LYS A 88 -6.39 -2.38 -23.54
N LEU A 89 -6.36 -1.31 -22.74
CA LEU A 89 -5.34 -0.26 -22.86
C LEU A 89 -3.94 -0.84 -22.69
N THR A 90 -3.05 -0.43 -23.58
CA THR A 90 -1.62 -0.71 -23.48
C THR A 90 -0.98 0.09 -22.34
N PRO A 91 0.20 -0.32 -21.83
CA PRO A 91 0.93 0.45 -20.83
C PRO A 91 1.22 1.89 -21.28
N GLU A 92 1.42 2.12 -22.58
CA GLU A 92 1.70 3.44 -23.15
C GLU A 92 0.47 4.36 -23.11
N GLU A 93 -0.71 3.85 -23.48
CA GLU A 93 -1.96 4.61 -23.39
C GLU A 93 -2.41 4.84 -21.94
N ARG A 94 -1.95 3.97 -21.04
CA ARG A 94 -2.19 4.07 -19.59
C ARG A 94 -1.24 5.05 -18.91
N ALA A 95 -0.02 5.22 -19.42
CA ALA A 95 1.00 6.12 -18.88
C ALA A 95 0.50 7.54 -18.53
N PRO A 96 -0.28 8.25 -19.38
CA PRO A 96 -0.78 9.57 -19.01
C PRO A 96 -1.76 9.54 -17.83
N TYR A 97 -2.52 8.46 -17.65
CA TYR A 97 -3.41 8.31 -16.49
C TYR A 97 -2.66 7.92 -15.23
N ASP A 98 -1.58 7.12 -15.36
CA ASP A 98 -0.70 6.78 -14.25
C ASP A 98 0.07 8.03 -13.76
N GLN A 99 0.51 8.90 -14.67
CA GLN A 99 1.09 10.22 -14.33
C GLN A 99 0.08 11.10 -13.58
N LYS A 100 -1.13 11.28 -14.11
CA LYS A 100 -2.20 12.04 -13.41
C LYS A 100 -2.48 11.47 -12.02
N ALA A 101 -2.49 10.15 -11.86
CA ALA A 101 -2.69 9.51 -10.56
C ALA A 101 -1.52 9.74 -9.59
N GLN A 102 -0.29 9.80 -10.09
CA GLN A 102 0.88 10.16 -9.29
C GLN A 102 0.80 11.60 -8.81
N GLU A 103 0.49 12.55 -9.70
CA GLU A 103 0.28 13.96 -9.34
C GLU A 103 -0.84 14.14 -8.32
N ASP A 104 -1.96 13.43 -8.50
CA ASP A 104 -3.11 13.47 -7.61
C ASP A 104 -2.77 12.88 -6.22
N LYS A 105 -1.94 11.83 -6.19
CA LYS A 105 -1.36 11.28 -4.97
C LYS A 105 -0.44 12.28 -4.28
N GLU A 106 0.39 13.01 -5.01
CA GLU A 106 1.22 14.06 -4.43
C GLU A 106 0.38 15.19 -3.86
N ARG A 107 -0.64 15.67 -4.58
CA ARG A 107 -1.61 16.66 -4.08
C ARG A 107 -2.23 16.18 -2.77
N TYR A 108 -2.75 14.96 -2.74
CA TYR A 108 -3.36 14.37 -1.55
C TYR A 108 -2.39 14.31 -0.37
N LEU A 109 -1.13 13.90 -0.62
CA LEU A 109 -0.10 13.86 0.42
C LEU A 109 0.25 15.26 0.92
N LYS A 110 0.34 16.26 0.03
CA LYS A 110 0.63 17.67 0.39
C LYS A 110 -0.49 18.23 1.26
N GLU A 111 -1.74 18.06 0.82
CA GLU A 111 -2.92 18.53 1.56
C GLU A 111 -3.12 17.78 2.90
N CYS A 112 -2.72 16.51 2.98
CA CYS A 112 -2.76 15.73 4.23
C CYS A 112 -1.56 15.97 5.17
N GLY A 113 -0.59 16.83 4.80
CA GLY A 113 0.64 17.05 5.57
C GLY A 113 1.56 15.82 5.64
N LYS A 114 1.42 14.88 4.69
CA LYS A 114 2.20 13.63 4.58
C LYS A 114 3.15 13.63 3.38
N PHE A 115 3.27 14.75 2.68
CA PHE A 115 4.24 14.90 1.61
C PHE A 115 5.61 15.16 2.20
N GLU A 116 6.27 14.09 2.62
CA GLU A 116 7.70 14.10 2.86
C GLU A 116 8.36 13.93 1.49
N LYS A 117 8.79 15.04 0.87
CA LYS A 117 9.75 14.93 -0.23
C LYS A 117 10.96 14.26 0.39
N LYS A 118 11.23 13.01 -0.02
CA LYS A 118 12.43 12.31 0.43
C LYS A 118 13.59 13.13 -0.10
N GLU A 119 14.19 13.92 0.77
CA GLU A 119 15.38 14.68 0.45
C GLU A 119 16.50 13.65 0.28
N SER A 120 16.71 13.20 -0.96
CA SER A 120 17.71 12.20 -1.30
C SER A 120 19.11 12.59 -0.83
N ASP A 121 19.36 13.89 -0.63
CA ASP A 121 20.61 14.46 -0.14
C ASP A 121 20.71 14.50 1.39
N LYS A 122 19.62 14.23 2.13
CA LYS A 122 19.65 14.23 3.60
C LYS A 122 20.41 12.99 4.12
N PRO A 123 21.43 13.17 4.97
CA PRO A 123 22.17 12.06 5.56
C PRO A 123 21.23 11.05 6.23
N LYS A 124 21.46 9.76 5.94
CA LYS A 124 20.72 8.66 6.58
C LYS A 124 21.15 8.57 8.05
N ARG A 125 20.19 8.29 8.94
CA ARG A 125 20.41 8.13 10.38
C ARG A 125 21.67 7.30 10.70
N ALA A 126 22.38 7.69 11.76
CA ALA A 126 23.50 6.93 12.30
C ALA A 126 23.10 5.47 12.58
N GLN A 127 24.01 4.54 12.28
CA GLN A 127 23.83 3.13 12.62
C GLN A 127 24.00 2.94 14.13
N THR A 128 23.15 2.08 14.72
CA THR A 128 23.25 1.72 16.14
C THR A 128 24.25 0.57 16.32
N ALA A 129 24.73 0.35 17.54
CA ALA A 129 25.69 -0.72 17.86
C ALA A 129 25.23 -2.10 17.33
N TYR A 130 23.94 -2.42 17.46
CA TYR A 130 23.37 -3.65 16.94
C TYR A 130 23.39 -3.73 15.40
N PHE A 131 23.09 -2.64 14.69
CA PHE A 131 23.11 -2.66 13.22
C PHE A 131 24.53 -2.73 12.64
N ILE A 132 25.51 -2.17 13.35
CA ILE A 132 26.94 -2.31 13.02
C ILE A 132 27.35 -3.79 13.19
N PHE A 133 27.01 -4.39 14.34
CA PHE A 133 27.20 -5.83 14.58
C PHE A 133 26.48 -6.69 13.53
N LEU A 134 25.24 -6.36 13.16
CA LEU A 134 24.52 -7.11 12.12
C LEU A 134 25.23 -7.06 10.78
N GLY A 135 25.91 -5.96 10.45
CA GLY A 135 26.75 -5.85 9.26
C GLY A 135 27.90 -6.85 9.30
N GLU A 136 28.70 -6.80 10.36
CA GLU A 136 29.82 -7.72 10.58
C GLU A 136 29.34 -9.19 10.63
N PHE A 137 28.22 -9.46 11.31
CA PHE A 137 27.65 -10.81 11.43
C PHE A 137 27.13 -11.34 10.10
N ARG A 138 26.53 -10.48 9.27
CA ARG A 138 26.12 -10.85 7.91
C ARG A 138 27.31 -11.18 7.04
N GLU A 139 28.42 -10.46 7.17
CA GLU A 139 29.67 -10.76 6.46
C GLU A 139 30.30 -12.05 6.95
N GLN A 140 30.33 -12.28 8.26
CA GLN A 140 30.84 -13.51 8.87
C GLN A 140 30.04 -14.76 8.45
N MET A 141 28.73 -14.57 8.23
CA MET A 141 27.82 -15.61 7.74
C MET A 141 27.67 -15.60 6.22
N LYS A 142 28.36 -14.71 5.49
CA LYS A 142 28.31 -14.65 4.03
C LYS A 142 29.13 -15.81 3.48
N GLY A 143 28.46 -16.75 2.82
CA GLY A 143 29.08 -17.95 2.26
C GLY A 143 29.06 -19.17 3.18
N LYS A 144 28.66 -19.03 4.45
CA LYS A 144 28.31 -20.17 5.30
C LYS A 144 26.81 -20.37 5.16
N GLN A 145 26.39 -21.39 4.41
CA GLN A 145 24.99 -21.78 4.31
C GLN A 145 24.47 -21.99 5.73
N SER A 146 23.52 -21.16 6.16
CA SER A 146 22.84 -21.35 7.45
C SER A 146 22.15 -22.70 7.39
N GLU A 147 22.67 -23.70 8.09
CA GLU A 147 22.02 -25.00 8.20
C GLU A 147 20.79 -24.85 9.09
N GLY A 148 19.63 -24.73 8.44
CA GLY A 148 18.31 -24.62 9.06
C GLY A 148 17.50 -23.43 8.55
N ASP A 149 16.17 -23.54 8.65
CA ASP A 149 15.19 -22.48 8.31
C ASP A 149 15.32 -21.19 9.16
N GLN A 150 16.26 -21.16 10.10
CA GLN A 150 16.57 -19.97 10.90
C GLN A 150 17.25 -18.89 10.04
N LYS A 151 16.57 -17.76 9.87
CA LYS A 151 17.08 -16.62 9.11
C LYS A 151 18.27 -16.00 9.86
N ILE A 152 19.33 -15.62 9.13
CA ILE A 152 20.54 -14.93 9.66
C ILE A 152 20.24 -13.80 10.67
N PRO A 153 19.21 -12.94 10.47
CA PRO A 153 18.88 -11.90 11.45
C PRO A 153 18.36 -12.43 12.81
N ALA A 154 17.75 -13.61 12.85
CA ALA A 154 17.29 -14.23 14.09
C ALA A 154 18.49 -14.74 14.92
N LEU A 155 19.41 -15.47 14.26
CA LEU A 155 20.67 -15.93 14.86
C LEU A 155 21.52 -14.76 15.37
N ALA A 156 21.56 -13.66 14.61
CA ALA A 156 22.24 -12.44 15.04
C ALA A 156 21.61 -11.84 16.30
N GLY A 157 20.29 -11.85 16.41
CA GLY A 157 19.58 -11.36 17.59
C GLY A 157 19.85 -12.21 18.83
N GLU A 158 19.90 -13.54 18.68
CA GLU A 158 20.30 -14.47 19.76
C GLU A 158 21.75 -14.24 20.18
N LYS A 159 22.67 -14.15 19.21
CA LYS A 159 24.08 -13.87 19.47
C LYS A 159 24.25 -12.52 20.16
N TRP A 160 23.62 -11.46 19.69
CA TRP A 160 23.68 -10.14 20.32
C TRP A 160 23.21 -10.15 21.78
N ARG A 161 22.16 -10.92 22.12
CA ARG A 161 21.71 -11.05 23.51
C ARG A 161 22.74 -11.78 24.36
N SER A 162 23.35 -12.83 23.82
CA SER A 162 24.38 -13.65 24.48
C SER A 162 25.77 -13.00 24.57
N MET A 163 26.06 -11.97 23.75
CA MET A 163 27.38 -11.31 23.77
C MET A 163 27.67 -10.61 25.11
N SER A 164 28.95 -10.68 25.51
CA SER A 164 29.46 -10.01 26.71
C SER A 164 29.40 -8.48 26.59
N GLU A 165 29.43 -7.78 27.73
CA GLU A 165 29.44 -6.31 27.71
C GLU A 165 30.67 -5.75 27.00
N LYS A 166 31.81 -6.43 27.07
CA LYS A 166 33.06 -6.05 26.38
C LYS A 166 32.92 -6.13 24.85
N ASP A 167 32.28 -7.17 24.34
CA ASP A 167 32.02 -7.29 22.89
C ASP A 167 31.01 -6.24 22.44
N LYS A 168 29.97 -6.00 23.23
CA LYS A 168 28.99 -4.92 23.00
C LYS A 168 29.66 -3.54 23.07
N GLU A 169 30.68 -3.36 23.89
CA GLU A 169 31.40 -2.10 24.06
C GLU A 169 32.15 -1.69 22.79
N LYS A 170 32.78 -2.63 22.07
CA LYS A 170 33.34 -2.37 20.73
C LYS A 170 32.29 -1.75 19.81
N TYR A 171 31.08 -2.32 19.77
CA TYR A 171 30.00 -1.83 18.92
C TYR A 171 29.39 -0.52 19.42
N LYS A 172 29.36 -0.27 20.75
CA LYS A 172 28.97 1.02 21.33
C LYS A 172 29.95 2.13 20.94
N GLN A 173 31.26 1.85 20.93
CA GLN A 173 32.28 2.78 20.45
C GLN A 173 32.12 3.05 18.95
N MET A 174 31.90 2.01 18.15
CA MET A 174 31.61 2.17 16.71
C MET A 174 30.32 2.97 16.45
N GLU A 175 29.28 2.81 17.28
CA GLU A 175 28.07 3.64 17.25
C GLU A 175 28.39 5.10 17.58
N ALA A 176 29.23 5.38 18.57
CA ALA A 176 29.65 6.75 18.88
C ALA A 176 30.38 7.41 17.69
N VAL A 177 31.24 6.66 17.00
CA VAL A 177 31.90 7.12 15.77
C VAL A 177 30.88 7.33 14.65
N ALA A 178 29.96 6.39 14.43
CA ALA A 178 28.91 6.51 13.42
C ALA A 178 27.99 7.71 13.69
N LYS A 179 27.69 7.99 14.96
CA LYS A 179 26.94 9.16 15.41
C LYS A 179 27.68 10.45 15.09
N LYS A 180 28.98 10.54 15.41
CA LYS A 180 29.81 11.69 15.07
C LYS A 180 29.87 11.92 13.55
N LYS A 181 30.06 10.86 12.75
CA LYS A 181 30.04 10.94 11.28
C LYS A 181 28.70 11.45 10.75
N HIS A 182 27.60 10.94 11.29
CA HIS A 182 26.26 11.42 10.91
C HIS A 182 26.01 12.86 11.32
N GLU A 183 26.48 13.27 12.49
CA GLU A 183 26.37 14.65 12.99
C GLU A 183 27.13 15.63 12.10
N ALA A 184 28.38 15.31 11.73
CA ALA A 184 29.16 16.09 10.77
C ALA A 184 28.47 16.16 9.40
N ALA A 185 28.01 15.02 8.86
CA ALA A 185 27.26 15.00 7.60
C ALA A 185 25.97 15.82 7.67
N MET A 186 25.26 15.79 8.81
CA MET A 186 24.06 16.59 9.03
C MET A 186 24.38 18.08 9.15
N GLU A 187 25.54 18.45 9.70
CA GLU A 187 26.00 19.84 9.74
C GLU A 187 26.33 20.34 8.33
N GLU A 188 27.05 19.57 7.53
CA GLU A 188 27.31 19.89 6.12
C GLU A 188 26.01 20.01 5.32
N TRP A 189 25.09 19.07 5.51
CA TRP A 189 23.78 19.12 4.90
C TRP A 189 22.99 20.34 5.36
N ARG A 190 23.05 20.71 6.65
CA ARG A 190 22.41 21.95 7.17
C ARG A 190 23.05 23.19 6.56
N LYS A 191 24.38 23.25 6.41
CA LYS A 191 25.09 24.37 5.77
C LYS A 191 24.71 24.49 4.28
N LYS A 192 24.66 23.37 3.56
CA LYS A 192 24.27 23.30 2.15
C LYS A 192 22.80 23.65 1.91
N ASN A 193 21.94 23.41 2.90
CA ASN A 193 20.50 23.72 2.83
C ASN A 193 20.11 24.96 3.65
N ALA A 194 21.07 25.73 4.16
CA ALA A 194 20.82 26.97 4.88
C ALA A 194 20.19 28.01 3.93
N GLY A 195 18.87 28.15 3.99
CA GLY A 195 18.06 28.96 3.07
C GLY A 195 16.82 28.25 2.53
N LYS A 196 16.75 26.92 2.63
CA LYS A 196 15.50 26.15 2.48
C LYS A 196 15.02 25.79 3.87
N GLU A 197 14.05 26.55 4.37
CA GLU A 197 13.46 26.31 5.68
C GLU A 197 12.99 24.85 5.77
N PRO A 198 13.44 24.06 6.77
CA PRO A 198 12.96 22.71 6.92
C PRO A 198 11.49 22.80 7.31
N VAL A 199 10.60 22.37 6.41
CA VAL A 199 9.20 22.13 6.76
C VAL A 199 9.21 21.10 7.88
N GLN A 200 9.07 21.59 9.12
CA GLN A 200 9.05 20.74 10.29
C GLN A 200 7.94 19.72 10.10
N PRO A 201 8.16 18.43 10.45
CA PRO A 201 7.10 17.46 10.38
C PRO A 201 6.00 17.94 11.34
N VAL A 202 4.89 18.44 10.77
CA VAL A 202 3.64 18.63 11.49
C VAL A 202 3.17 17.24 11.86
N LYS A 203 3.74 16.71 12.95
CA LYS A 203 3.15 15.58 13.67
C LYS A 203 1.79 16.10 14.09
N ALA A 204 0.75 15.71 13.33
CA ALA A 204 -0.62 15.89 13.76
C ALA A 204 -0.72 15.26 15.15
N LYS A 205 -0.72 16.11 16.18
CA LYS A 205 -1.06 15.70 17.55
C LYS A 205 -2.50 15.23 17.45
N LEU A 206 -2.69 13.92 17.27
CA LEU A 206 -3.94 13.26 17.65
C LEU A 206 -4.06 13.49 19.15
N THR A 207 -4.72 14.57 19.55
CA THR A 207 -5.12 14.80 20.92
C THR A 207 -6.09 13.68 21.28
N ALA A 208 -5.57 12.62 21.90
CA ALA A 208 -6.38 11.62 22.56
C ALA A 208 -7.12 12.35 23.69
N LYS A 209 -8.40 12.68 23.47
CA LYS A 209 -9.31 13.02 24.58
C LYS A 209 -9.36 11.79 25.48
N LYS A 210 -8.64 11.84 26.60
CA LYS A 210 -8.70 10.86 27.67
C LYS A 210 -10.14 10.86 28.18
N ALA A 211 -10.89 9.80 27.89
CA ALA A 211 -12.24 9.62 28.43
C ALA A 211 -12.15 9.62 29.98
N PRO A 212 -13.06 10.31 30.69
CA PRO A 212 -13.05 10.27 32.15
C PRO A 212 -13.35 8.85 32.64
N PRO A 213 -12.72 8.40 33.74
CA PRO A 213 -12.97 7.06 34.28
C PRO A 213 -14.43 6.95 34.74
N LYS A 214 -15.09 5.85 34.35
CA LYS A 214 -16.44 5.50 34.83
C LYS A 214 -16.40 5.36 36.36
N LYS A 215 -17.13 6.21 37.08
CA LYS A 215 -17.41 6.01 38.50
C LYS A 215 -18.14 4.67 38.64
N VAL A 216 -17.53 3.70 39.31
CA VAL A 216 -18.21 2.49 39.77
C VAL A 216 -18.97 2.89 41.02
N GLN A 217 -20.30 2.87 40.92
CA GLN A 217 -21.18 3.08 42.06
C GLN A 217 -21.20 1.76 42.84
N LEU A 218 -20.46 1.71 43.96
CA LEU A 218 -20.64 0.68 44.97
C LEU A 218 -21.99 0.94 45.64
N GLY A 219 -22.95 0.06 45.38
CA GLY A 219 -24.20 0.00 46.14
C GLY A 219 -23.90 -0.52 47.55
N LEU A 220 -24.48 0.17 48.53
CA LEU A 220 -24.64 -0.30 49.90
C LEU A 220 -25.53 -1.54 49.97
#